data_AF-A0A3C1WR90-F1
#
_entry.id   AF-A0A3C1WR90-F1
#
_cell.length_a   1.000
_cell.length_b   1.000
_cell.length_c   1.000
_cell.angle_alpha   90.00
_cell.angle_beta   90.00
_cell.angle_gamma   90.00
#
_symmetry.space_group_name_H-M   'P 1'
#
loop_
_entity.id
_entity.type
_entity.pdbx_description
1 polymer ?
#
loop_
_entity_poly.entity_id
_entity_poly.type
_entity_poly.pdbx_seq_one_letter_code
_entity_poly.pdbx_strand_id
1 'polypeptide(L)'
;SRKSAKAVGRTGYSIKGKSQVSAAKMAKYYRSKRSTYPSAYKNLGAATIDDFTRIVYREAARYNIRAEVLFAQMMNETGFLRFGGDVSIYQCNFGGVGATGNGAAGIDFRSYARDHYKAFGYKSASSAEKHAVAVGIRSQALHLALYAGAVKNVDNTIDPRGKYVRVGNAPYVQWLGIKDNPYTTGEKHSPSYRAQTRGWAAANDYGYILVEKFIIPMMNA
;
A
#
# COMPACT_ATOMS: atom_id res chain seq x y z
N SER A 1 11.87 -24.40 -16.47
CA SER A 1 12.42 -25.23 -15.38
C SER A 1 12.65 -24.36 -14.14
N ARG A 2 12.14 -24.79 -12.98
CA ARG A 2 12.21 -24.08 -11.69
C ARG A 2 13.60 -24.21 -11.03
N LYS A 3 14.64 -23.69 -11.68
CA LYS A 3 16.03 -23.72 -11.17
C LYS A 3 16.82 -22.43 -11.51
N SER A 4 16.27 -21.26 -11.21
CA SER A 4 17.04 -20.00 -11.30
C SER A 4 16.83 -19.02 -10.13
N ALA A 5 16.11 -19.40 -9.08
CA ALA A 5 15.92 -18.55 -7.89
C ALA A 5 16.76 -18.96 -6.68
N LYS A 6 17.63 -19.98 -6.81
CA LYS A 6 18.60 -20.37 -5.78
C LYS A 6 19.97 -19.77 -6.11
N ALA A 7 20.04 -18.44 -6.06
CA ALA A 7 21.30 -17.71 -6.08
C ALA A 7 21.22 -16.61 -5.02
N VAL A 8 22.01 -16.77 -3.97
CA VAL A 8 22.46 -15.69 -3.08
C VAL A 8 22.97 -14.57 -4.00
N GLY A 9 22.25 -13.44 -4.10
CA GLY A 9 22.67 -12.33 -4.97
C GLY A 9 21.60 -11.50 -5.69
N ARG A 10 20.31 -11.55 -5.36
CA ARG A 10 19.37 -10.48 -5.74
C ARG A 10 19.07 -9.61 -4.53
N THR A 11 19.67 -8.43 -4.47
CA THR A 11 19.21 -7.37 -3.56
C THR A 11 17.72 -7.18 -3.79
N GLY A 12 16.89 -7.38 -2.75
CA GLY A 12 15.46 -7.15 -2.86
C GLY A 12 15.15 -5.73 -3.31
N TYR A 13 14.01 -5.51 -3.96
CA TYR A 13 13.63 -4.15 -4.36
C TYR A 13 13.30 -3.37 -3.08
N SER A 14 14.10 -2.36 -2.74
CA SER A 14 13.91 -1.63 -1.49
C SER A 14 12.61 -0.85 -1.49
N ILE A 15 11.88 -0.88 -0.37
CA ILE A 15 10.70 -0.01 -0.18
C ILE A 15 11.14 1.42 0.14
N LYS A 16 12.30 1.59 0.78
CA LYS A 16 12.82 2.91 1.19
C LYS A 16 13.54 3.65 0.07
N GLY A 17 13.61 4.96 0.26
CA GLY A 17 14.45 5.85 -0.51
C GLY A 17 13.69 6.58 -1.61
N LYS A 18 14.46 7.22 -2.48
CA LYS A 18 13.93 8.04 -3.57
C LYS A 18 13.27 7.17 -4.64
N SER A 19 12.09 7.58 -5.07
CA SER A 19 11.36 6.98 -6.18
C SER A 19 12.19 7.00 -7.46
N GLN A 20 12.19 5.90 -8.20
CA GLN A 20 12.82 5.79 -9.52
C GLN A 20 11.85 6.15 -10.66
N VAL A 21 10.57 6.35 -10.33
CA VAL A 21 9.49 6.65 -11.27
C VAL A 21 8.81 7.97 -10.88
N SER A 22 8.52 8.83 -11.85
CA SER A 22 7.76 10.06 -11.64
C SER A 22 6.25 9.83 -11.55
N ALA A 23 5.50 10.77 -10.97
CA ALA A 23 4.03 10.73 -10.98
C ALA A 23 3.46 10.59 -12.41
N ALA A 24 4.02 11.32 -13.38
CA ALA A 24 3.61 11.24 -14.78
C ALA A 24 3.80 9.83 -15.38
N LYS A 25 4.91 9.15 -15.07
CA LYS A 25 5.12 7.76 -15.50
C LYS A 25 4.12 6.80 -14.84
N MET A 26 3.81 6.98 -13.55
CA MET A 26 2.76 6.20 -12.88
C MET A 26 1.39 6.38 -13.56
N ALA A 27 1.04 7.62 -13.92
CA ALA A 27 -0.21 7.92 -14.60
C ALA A 27 -0.25 7.33 -16.02
N LYS A 28 0.86 7.41 -16.77
CA LYS A 28 1.01 6.77 -18.09
C LYS A 28 0.82 5.26 -17.98
N TYR A 29 1.48 4.64 -17.00
CA TYR A 29 1.35 3.21 -16.74
C TYR A 29 -0.10 2.81 -16.43
N TYR A 30 -0.81 3.54 -15.57
CA TYR A 30 -2.22 3.29 -15.30
C TYR A 30 -3.07 3.29 -16.58
N ARG A 31 -2.92 4.33 -17.42
CA ARG A 31 -3.68 4.47 -18.68
C ARG A 31 -3.46 3.30 -19.64
N SER A 32 -2.26 2.70 -19.63
CA SER A 32 -1.95 1.51 -20.46
C SER A 32 -2.75 0.25 -20.07
N LYS A 33 -3.36 0.21 -18.88
CA LYS A 33 -4.05 -0.98 -18.35
C LYS A 33 -5.53 -1.05 -18.72
N ARG A 34 -6.00 -0.15 -19.59
CA ARG A 34 -7.40 -0.06 -20.03
C ARG A 34 -8.39 0.00 -18.86
N SER A 35 -7.98 0.62 -17.74
CA SER A 35 -8.85 0.88 -16.59
C SER A 35 -9.52 2.24 -16.73
N THR A 36 -10.81 2.31 -16.39
CA THR A 36 -11.53 3.57 -16.25
C THR A 36 -11.20 4.20 -14.91
N TYR A 37 -10.71 5.43 -14.92
CA TYR A 37 -10.43 6.15 -13.67
C TYR A 37 -11.76 6.47 -12.94
N PRO A 38 -11.87 6.20 -11.62
CA PRO A 38 -13.13 6.41 -10.91
C PRO A 38 -13.53 7.89 -10.82
N SER A 39 -14.66 8.26 -11.42
CA SER A 39 -15.20 9.62 -11.36
C SER A 39 -15.54 10.08 -9.94
N ALA A 40 -15.82 9.14 -9.04
CA ALA A 40 -16.05 9.40 -7.61
C ALA A 40 -14.91 10.18 -6.95
N TYR A 41 -13.66 9.99 -7.41
CA TYR A 41 -12.50 10.66 -6.81
C TYR A 41 -12.41 12.16 -7.10
N LYS A 42 -13.19 12.67 -8.08
CA LYS A 42 -13.36 14.11 -8.31
C LYS A 42 -13.80 14.86 -7.05
N ASN A 43 -14.72 14.28 -6.30
CA ASN A 43 -15.25 14.90 -5.08
C ASN A 43 -14.48 14.47 -3.81
N LEU A 44 -13.44 13.64 -3.95
CA LEU A 44 -12.62 13.09 -2.85
C LEU A 44 -11.14 13.50 -2.96
N GLY A 45 -10.85 14.53 -3.77
CA GLY A 45 -9.57 15.22 -3.80
C GLY A 45 -8.60 14.75 -4.89
N ALA A 46 -9.05 13.90 -5.82
CA ALA A 46 -8.24 13.43 -6.95
C ALA A 46 -9.09 13.27 -8.21
N ALA A 47 -9.34 14.36 -8.94
CA ALA A 47 -10.25 14.36 -10.10
C ALA A 47 -9.72 13.55 -11.29
N THR A 48 -8.41 13.40 -11.40
CA THR A 48 -7.74 12.69 -12.49
C THR A 48 -6.71 11.71 -11.94
N ILE A 49 -6.26 10.78 -12.80
CA ILE A 49 -5.13 9.90 -12.48
C ILE A 49 -3.83 10.69 -12.23
N ASP A 50 -3.67 11.86 -12.84
CA ASP A 50 -2.53 12.75 -12.59
C ASP A 50 -2.62 13.35 -11.18
N ASP A 51 -3.80 13.74 -10.71
CA ASP A 51 -4.01 14.17 -9.32
C ASP A 51 -3.67 13.03 -8.35
N PHE A 52 -4.21 11.84 -8.62
CA PHE A 52 -3.99 10.66 -7.80
C PHE A 52 -2.50 10.34 -7.68
N THR A 53 -1.78 10.24 -8.80
CA THR A 53 -0.36 9.86 -8.80
C THR A 53 0.55 10.95 -8.22
N ARG A 54 0.17 12.24 -8.33
CA ARG A 54 0.84 13.32 -7.58
C ARG A 54 0.65 13.17 -6.08
N ILE A 55 -0.55 12.77 -5.63
CA ILE A 55 -0.81 12.47 -4.22
C ILE A 55 0.02 11.27 -3.76
N VAL A 56 0.04 10.16 -4.50
CA VAL A 56 0.89 9.00 -4.21
C VAL A 56 2.34 9.44 -4.03
N TYR A 57 2.89 10.19 -4.99
CA TYR A 57 4.29 10.62 -4.96
C TYR A 57 4.58 11.48 -3.72
N ARG A 58 3.69 12.44 -3.41
CA ARG A 58 3.81 13.31 -2.24
C ARG A 58 3.76 12.53 -0.93
N GLU A 59 2.77 11.64 -0.77
CA GLU A 59 2.59 10.89 0.48
C GLU A 59 3.69 9.84 0.68
N ALA A 60 4.22 9.23 -0.39
CA ALA A 60 5.40 8.38 -0.33
C ALA A 60 6.65 9.14 0.13
N ALA A 61 6.86 10.35 -0.41
CA ALA A 61 7.98 11.21 -0.03
C ALA A 61 7.95 11.62 1.45
N ARG A 62 6.77 11.84 2.04
CA ARG A 62 6.62 12.15 3.48
C ARG A 62 7.25 11.10 4.39
N TYR A 63 7.27 9.85 3.97
CA TYR A 63 7.78 8.73 4.76
C TYR A 63 9.05 8.10 4.20
N ASN A 64 9.73 8.77 3.26
CA ASN A 64 10.96 8.28 2.62
C ASN A 64 10.81 6.86 2.04
N ILE A 65 9.68 6.59 1.40
CA ILE A 65 9.42 5.36 0.64
C ILE A 65 9.27 5.66 -0.84
N ARG A 66 9.51 4.64 -1.66
CA ARG A 66 9.41 4.73 -3.12
C ARG A 66 7.95 4.76 -3.56
N ALA A 67 7.57 5.76 -4.34
CA ALA A 67 6.20 5.98 -4.78
C ALA A 67 5.69 4.85 -5.70
N GLU A 68 6.56 4.29 -6.53
CA GLU A 68 6.24 3.15 -7.40
C GLU A 68 5.86 1.89 -6.62
N VAL A 69 6.40 1.70 -5.41
CA VAL A 69 6.05 0.58 -4.53
C VAL A 69 4.65 0.79 -3.96
N LEU A 70 4.40 1.99 -3.41
CA LEU A 70 3.09 2.36 -2.88
C LEU A 70 2.00 2.23 -3.96
N PHE A 71 2.27 2.78 -5.16
CA PHE A 71 1.37 2.68 -6.30
C PHE A 71 1.15 1.23 -6.74
N ALA A 72 2.21 0.44 -6.92
CA ALA A 72 2.12 -0.97 -7.30
C ALA A 72 1.25 -1.76 -6.34
N GLN A 73 1.45 -1.57 -5.03
CA GLN A 73 0.66 -2.23 -4.01
C GLN A 73 -0.82 -1.87 -4.14
N MET A 74 -1.15 -0.58 -4.19
CA MET A 74 -2.54 -0.13 -4.32
C MET A 74 -3.21 -0.62 -5.60
N MET A 75 -2.49 -0.66 -6.73
CA MET A 75 -3.05 -1.20 -7.98
C MET A 75 -3.30 -2.70 -7.90
N ASN A 76 -2.42 -3.45 -7.22
CA ASN A 76 -2.61 -4.88 -7.01
C ASN A 76 -3.81 -5.16 -6.10
N GLU A 77 -3.93 -4.46 -4.97
CA GLU A 77 -5.02 -4.64 -4.00
C GLU A 77 -6.40 -4.26 -4.57
N THR A 78 -6.45 -3.25 -5.46
CA THR A 78 -7.72 -2.71 -5.97
C THR A 78 -8.05 -3.15 -7.39
N GLY A 79 -7.21 -3.97 -8.03
CA GLY A 79 -7.37 -4.30 -9.45
C GLY A 79 -7.34 -3.06 -10.35
N PHE A 80 -6.33 -2.20 -10.17
CA PHE A 80 -6.20 -0.89 -10.86
C PHE A 80 -7.37 0.06 -10.61
N LEU A 81 -7.74 0.26 -9.34
CA LEU A 81 -8.82 1.14 -8.87
C LEU A 81 -10.22 0.74 -9.36
N ARG A 82 -10.39 -0.48 -9.87
CA ARG A 82 -11.71 -1.01 -10.26
C ARG A 82 -12.50 -1.47 -9.03
N PHE A 83 -11.76 -1.98 -8.04
CA PHE A 83 -12.29 -2.71 -6.90
C PHE A 83 -13.10 -3.95 -7.37
N GLY A 84 -13.33 -4.91 -6.48
CA GLY A 84 -13.97 -6.18 -6.88
C GLY A 84 -14.17 -7.18 -5.75
N GLY A 85 -13.86 -6.77 -4.52
CA GLY A 85 -14.16 -7.52 -3.30
C GLY A 85 -15.01 -6.66 -2.36
N ASP A 86 -14.84 -6.84 -1.06
CA ASP A 86 -15.70 -6.19 -0.06
C ASP A 86 -15.52 -4.66 0.03
N VAL A 87 -14.36 -4.14 -0.40
CA VAL A 87 -14.07 -2.71 -0.39
C VAL A 87 -14.60 -2.03 -1.65
N SER A 88 -15.37 -0.96 -1.48
CA SER A 88 -15.88 -0.12 -2.56
C SER A 88 -14.96 1.05 -2.91
N ILE A 89 -15.12 1.59 -4.13
CA ILE A 89 -14.41 2.79 -4.63
C ILE A 89 -14.49 3.95 -3.63
N TYR A 90 -15.67 4.22 -3.06
CA TYR A 90 -15.94 5.39 -2.23
C TYR A 90 -15.16 5.40 -0.91
N GLN A 91 -14.75 4.23 -0.42
CA GLN A 91 -14.04 4.11 0.84
C GLN A 91 -12.60 4.61 0.78
N CYS A 92 -12.05 4.86 -0.42
CA CYS A 92 -10.65 5.25 -0.60
C CYS A 92 -9.66 4.33 0.12
N ASN A 93 -10.03 3.06 0.29
CA ASN A 93 -9.27 2.07 1.03
C ASN A 93 -8.48 1.22 0.05
N PHE A 94 -7.30 1.72 -0.31
CA PHE A 94 -6.46 1.13 -1.35
C PHE A 94 -5.62 -0.06 -0.89
N GLY A 95 -5.77 -0.46 0.38
CA GLY A 95 -4.99 -1.51 1.02
C GLY A 95 -5.83 -2.57 1.74
N GLY A 96 -7.13 -2.65 1.45
CA GLY A 96 -8.01 -3.66 2.05
C GLY A 96 -8.11 -3.56 3.57
N VAL A 97 -7.89 -2.38 4.16
CA VAL A 97 -7.77 -2.21 5.61
C VAL A 97 -9.08 -2.57 6.29
N GLY A 98 -9.06 -3.58 7.15
CA GLY A 98 -10.22 -4.00 7.93
C GLY A 98 -11.26 -4.81 7.15
N ALA A 99 -11.02 -5.13 5.88
CA ALA A 99 -11.83 -6.09 5.15
C ALA A 99 -11.40 -7.51 5.54
N THR A 100 -12.34 -8.37 5.92
CA THR A 100 -12.06 -9.73 6.41
C THR A 100 -12.61 -10.83 5.51
N GLY A 101 -13.21 -10.48 4.37
CA GLY A 101 -14.05 -11.40 3.59
C GLY A 101 -15.52 -11.37 4.04
N ASN A 102 -16.39 -11.99 3.25
CA ASN A 102 -17.81 -12.21 3.53
C ASN A 102 -18.65 -10.92 3.68
N GLY A 103 -18.35 -9.87 2.91
CA GLY A 103 -19.14 -8.64 2.87
C GLY A 103 -18.78 -7.60 3.93
N ALA A 104 -17.76 -7.83 4.77
CA ALA A 104 -17.26 -6.84 5.70
C ALA A 104 -16.51 -5.73 4.93
N ALA A 105 -17.15 -4.57 4.76
CA ALA A 105 -16.69 -3.50 3.86
C ALA A 105 -15.27 -2.97 4.18
N GLY A 106 -14.77 -3.15 5.40
CA GLY A 106 -13.53 -2.54 5.86
C GLY A 106 -13.65 -1.04 6.12
N ILE A 107 -12.52 -0.37 6.35
CA ILE A 107 -12.49 1.04 6.74
C ILE A 107 -12.96 1.94 5.59
N ASP A 108 -13.85 2.91 5.89
CA ASP A 108 -14.18 4.03 5.03
C ASP A 108 -13.34 5.25 5.40
N PHE A 109 -12.38 5.61 4.54
CA PHE A 109 -11.49 6.74 4.80
C PHE A 109 -12.18 8.11 4.71
N ARG A 110 -13.43 8.21 4.24
CA ARG A 110 -14.19 9.47 4.34
C ARG A 110 -14.57 9.72 5.80
N SER A 111 -15.21 8.74 6.44
CA SER A 111 -15.57 8.85 7.86
C SER A 111 -14.33 8.88 8.75
N TYR A 112 -13.30 8.07 8.44
CA TYR A 112 -12.04 8.12 9.19
C TYR A 112 -11.37 9.50 9.10
N ALA A 113 -11.39 10.13 7.92
CA ALA A 113 -10.89 11.49 7.74
C ALA A 113 -11.68 12.52 8.56
N ARG A 114 -13.01 12.40 8.62
CA ARG A 114 -13.88 13.24 9.44
C ARG A 114 -13.47 13.20 10.91
N ASP A 115 -13.29 12.01 11.44
CA ASP A 115 -13.06 11.79 12.87
C ASP A 115 -11.63 12.16 13.29
N HIS A 116 -10.66 12.04 12.37
CA HIS A 116 -9.23 12.24 12.65
C HIS A 116 -8.60 13.42 11.90
N TYR A 117 -9.40 14.36 11.38
CA TYR A 117 -8.95 15.40 10.44
C TYR A 117 -7.70 16.18 10.88
N LYS A 118 -7.57 16.47 12.18
CA LYS A 118 -6.41 17.18 12.75
C LYS A 118 -5.11 16.38 12.60
N ALA A 119 -5.14 15.07 12.81
CA ALA A 119 -3.97 14.21 12.63
C ALA A 119 -3.46 14.25 11.18
N PHE A 120 -4.39 14.32 10.23
CA PHE A 120 -4.07 14.47 8.81
C PHE A 120 -3.69 15.91 8.40
N GLY A 121 -3.69 16.86 9.34
CA GLY A 121 -3.32 18.25 9.10
C GLY A 121 -4.39 19.11 8.43
N TYR A 122 -5.66 18.68 8.44
CA TYR A 122 -6.77 19.47 7.92
C TYR A 122 -7.31 20.42 8.99
N LYS A 123 -7.91 21.53 8.54
CA LYS A 123 -8.52 22.55 9.42
C LYS A 123 -9.94 22.18 9.88
N SER A 124 -10.64 21.33 9.14
CA SER A 124 -12.00 20.90 9.45
C SER A 124 -12.26 19.49 8.94
N ALA A 125 -13.23 18.82 9.57
CA ALA A 125 -13.67 17.48 9.18
C ALA A 125 -14.18 17.44 7.73
N SER A 126 -15.00 18.42 7.33
CA SER A 126 -15.49 18.55 5.95
C SER A 126 -14.35 18.71 4.92
N SER A 127 -13.29 19.44 5.28
CA SER A 127 -12.12 19.57 4.40
C SER A 127 -11.39 18.23 4.24
N ALA A 128 -11.25 17.45 5.33
CA ALA A 128 -10.60 16.15 5.29
C ALA A 128 -11.39 15.11 4.47
N GLU A 129 -12.71 15.07 4.63
CA GLU A 129 -13.61 14.20 3.85
C GLU A 129 -13.47 14.43 2.34
N LYS A 130 -13.42 15.71 1.92
CA LYS A 130 -13.21 16.10 0.51
C LYS A 130 -11.83 15.70 -0.03
N HIS A 131 -10.91 15.26 0.83
CA HIS A 131 -9.58 14.78 0.46
C HIS A 131 -9.34 13.33 0.93
N ALA A 132 -10.39 12.53 1.07
CA ALA A 132 -10.31 11.15 1.55
C ALA A 132 -9.33 10.27 0.73
N VAL A 133 -9.14 10.55 -0.57
CA VAL A 133 -8.13 9.86 -1.39
C VAL A 133 -6.72 10.04 -0.80
N ALA A 134 -6.37 11.28 -0.40
CA ALA A 134 -5.07 11.55 0.20
C ALA A 134 -4.93 10.93 1.59
N VAL A 135 -6.02 10.82 2.36
CA VAL A 135 -6.05 10.16 3.66
C VAL A 135 -5.78 8.67 3.54
N GLY A 136 -6.50 7.97 2.64
CA GLY A 136 -6.29 6.54 2.41
C GLY A 136 -4.88 6.22 1.87
N ILE A 137 -4.37 7.03 0.94
CA ILE A 137 -3.00 6.90 0.42
C ILE A 137 -1.97 7.13 1.54
N ARG A 138 -2.15 8.15 2.39
CA ARG A 138 -1.24 8.43 3.51
C ARG A 138 -1.22 7.28 4.52
N SER A 139 -2.38 6.72 4.85
CA SER A 139 -2.48 5.57 5.74
C SER A 139 -1.68 4.38 5.20
N GLN A 140 -1.84 4.07 3.91
CA GLN A 140 -1.09 3.01 3.24
C GLN A 140 0.41 3.29 3.17
N ALA A 141 0.80 4.55 2.91
CA ALA A 141 2.19 4.96 2.87
C ALA A 141 2.87 4.81 4.23
N LEU A 142 2.21 5.20 5.32
CA LEU A 142 2.71 5.00 6.68
C LEU A 142 2.91 3.51 7.00
N HIS A 143 1.96 2.65 6.60
CA HIS A 143 2.08 1.21 6.80
C HIS A 143 3.32 0.61 6.11
N LEU A 144 3.52 0.94 4.83
CA LEU A 144 4.73 0.54 4.09
C LEU A 144 6.00 1.09 4.73
N ALA A 145 5.97 2.33 5.22
CA ALA A 145 7.10 2.94 5.90
C ALA A 145 7.45 2.24 7.22
N LEU A 146 6.46 1.80 7.99
CA LEU A 146 6.66 0.99 9.20
C LEU A 146 7.32 -0.35 8.85
N TYR A 147 6.79 -1.07 7.85
CA TYR A 147 7.41 -2.30 7.34
C TYR A 147 8.86 -2.10 6.92
N ALA A 148 9.13 -1.01 6.21
CA ALA A 148 10.45 -0.72 5.72
C ALA A 148 11.43 -0.20 6.80
N GLY A 149 10.92 0.12 7.99
CA GLY A 149 11.67 0.82 9.03
C GLY A 149 12.15 2.19 8.58
N ALA A 150 11.33 2.89 7.79
CA ALA A 150 11.57 4.28 7.34
C ALA A 150 11.10 5.29 8.40
N VAL A 151 10.14 4.89 9.22
CA VAL A 151 9.69 5.59 10.42
C VAL A 151 9.82 4.67 11.63
N LYS A 152 10.08 5.26 12.81
CA LYS A 152 10.25 4.50 14.07
C LYS A 152 8.97 4.48 14.91
N ASN A 153 8.19 5.56 14.85
CA ASN A 153 7.00 5.72 15.66
C ASN A 153 5.76 5.33 14.86
N VAL A 154 4.89 4.55 15.49
CA VAL A 154 3.58 4.21 14.97
C VAL A 154 2.62 5.35 15.30
N ASP A 155 1.95 5.91 14.29
CA ASP A 155 0.81 6.78 14.47
C ASP A 155 -0.48 6.02 14.11
N ASN A 156 -1.15 5.49 15.13
CA ASN A 156 -2.38 4.71 14.96
C ASN A 156 -3.59 5.55 14.53
N THR A 157 -3.48 6.89 14.54
CA THR A 157 -4.52 7.79 14.03
C THR A 157 -4.39 8.03 12.52
N ILE A 158 -3.22 7.71 11.95
CA ILE A 158 -2.98 7.77 10.51
C ILE A 158 -3.06 6.37 9.88
N ASP A 159 -2.45 5.37 10.51
CA ASP A 159 -2.53 3.97 10.11
C ASP A 159 -3.18 3.13 11.23
N PRO A 160 -4.47 2.80 11.14
CA PRO A 160 -5.17 2.05 12.17
C PRO A 160 -4.64 0.61 12.35
N ARG A 161 -3.82 0.10 11.43
CA ARG A 161 -3.12 -1.19 11.56
C ARG A 161 -1.71 -1.07 12.11
N GLY A 162 -1.19 0.14 12.28
CA GLY A 162 0.21 0.37 12.66
C GLY A 162 0.59 -0.39 13.95
N LYS A 163 -0.33 -0.49 14.91
CA LYS A 163 -0.16 -1.26 16.17
C LYS A 163 0.16 -2.75 15.99
N TYR A 164 -0.16 -3.33 14.83
CA TYR A 164 0.14 -4.73 14.52
C TYR A 164 1.49 -4.90 13.80
N VAL A 165 2.11 -3.80 13.37
CA VAL A 165 3.35 -3.83 12.61
C VAL A 165 4.55 -3.85 13.54
N ARG A 166 5.45 -4.83 13.35
CA ARG A 166 6.80 -4.75 13.87
C ARG A 166 7.64 -3.93 12.90
N VAL A 167 8.08 -2.76 13.33
CA VAL A 167 8.88 -1.84 12.51
C VAL A 167 10.12 -2.54 11.93
N GLY A 168 10.37 -2.34 10.64
CA GLY A 168 11.57 -2.83 9.94
C GLY A 168 11.55 -4.33 9.60
N ASN A 169 10.41 -5.02 9.72
CA ASN A 169 10.31 -6.44 9.42
C ASN A 169 10.06 -6.76 7.92
N ALA A 170 10.00 -5.78 7.02
CA ALA A 170 9.89 -6.01 5.59
C ALA A 170 10.52 -4.84 4.78
N PRO A 171 11.85 -4.64 4.83
CA PRO A 171 12.56 -3.59 4.08
C PRO A 171 12.51 -3.72 2.55
N TYR A 172 12.18 -4.90 2.02
CA TYR A 172 12.15 -5.19 0.58
C TYR A 172 10.75 -5.59 0.14
N VAL A 173 10.35 -5.22 -1.07
CA VAL A 173 9.02 -5.50 -1.64
C VAL A 173 8.71 -6.99 -1.63
N GLN A 174 9.70 -7.84 -1.96
CA GLN A 174 9.57 -9.29 -1.91
C GLN A 174 9.14 -9.79 -0.51
N TRP A 175 9.60 -9.15 0.56
CA TRP A 175 9.28 -9.54 1.95
C TRP A 175 7.90 -9.05 2.41
N LEU A 176 7.14 -8.35 1.56
CA LEU A 176 5.73 -8.12 1.80
C LEU A 176 4.90 -9.40 1.63
N GLY A 177 5.41 -10.43 0.94
CA GLY A 177 4.82 -11.77 0.99
C GLY A 177 5.19 -12.46 2.29
N ILE A 178 4.20 -12.94 3.06
CA ILE A 178 4.44 -13.56 4.36
C ILE A 178 5.35 -14.79 4.25
N LYS A 179 5.17 -15.58 3.20
CA LYS A 179 5.95 -16.79 2.92
C LYS A 179 7.36 -16.48 2.41
N ASP A 180 7.56 -15.29 1.85
CA ASP A 180 8.81 -14.82 1.26
C ASP A 180 9.63 -13.96 2.23
N ASN A 181 9.09 -13.68 3.42
CA ASN A 181 9.71 -12.86 4.43
C ASN A 181 10.61 -13.71 5.35
N PRO A 182 11.92 -13.46 5.43
CA PRO A 182 12.85 -14.25 6.25
C PRO A 182 12.63 -14.09 7.76
N TYR A 183 11.88 -13.08 8.19
CA TYR A 183 11.52 -12.90 9.60
C TYR A 183 10.21 -13.61 9.97
N THR A 184 9.51 -14.22 9.01
CA THR A 184 8.37 -15.09 9.32
C THR A 184 8.89 -16.37 9.96
N THR A 185 8.43 -16.68 11.17
CA THR A 185 8.83 -17.89 11.88
C THR A 185 7.66 -18.81 12.14
N GLY A 186 7.85 -20.12 11.89
CA GLY A 186 7.03 -21.18 12.47
C GLY A 186 6.53 -22.25 11.52
N GLU A 187 7.10 -23.45 11.66
CA GLU A 187 6.27 -24.65 11.76
C GLU A 187 5.93 -24.90 13.23
N LYS A 188 4.75 -25.47 13.47
CA LYS A 188 4.09 -25.56 14.78
C LYS A 188 4.73 -26.69 15.61
N HIS A 189 5.54 -26.38 16.62
CA HIS A 189 6.10 -27.40 17.53
C HIS A 189 5.57 -27.34 18.97
N SER A 190 4.60 -26.47 19.28
CA SER A 190 3.96 -26.44 20.61
C SER A 190 2.54 -25.87 20.56
N PRO A 191 1.61 -26.34 21.43
CA PRO A 191 0.30 -25.71 21.65
C PRO A 191 0.36 -24.24 22.07
N SER A 192 1.48 -23.78 22.65
CA SER A 192 1.71 -22.38 23.05
C SER A 192 2.40 -21.53 21.96
N TYR A 193 2.81 -22.13 20.84
CA TYR A 193 3.51 -21.44 19.77
C TYR A 193 2.55 -20.60 18.90
N ARG A 194 2.73 -19.28 18.88
CA ARG A 194 2.10 -18.40 17.89
C ARG A 194 3.11 -18.10 16.78
N ALA A 195 2.82 -18.60 15.58
CA ALA A 195 3.60 -18.28 14.39
C ALA A 195 3.67 -16.75 14.22
N GLN A 196 4.88 -16.22 14.06
CA GLN A 196 5.08 -14.82 13.80
C GLN A 196 5.03 -14.61 12.30
N THR A 197 3.88 -14.16 11.78
CA THR A 197 3.77 -13.77 10.39
C THR A 197 4.34 -12.36 10.21
N ARG A 198 5.19 -12.18 9.20
CA ARG A 198 5.80 -10.89 8.85
C ARG A 198 5.53 -10.62 7.39
N GLY A 199 5.08 -9.42 7.05
CA GLY A 199 4.68 -9.07 5.70
C GLY A 199 3.17 -8.82 5.59
N TRP A 200 2.79 -8.32 4.42
CA TRP A 200 1.47 -7.83 4.10
C TRP A 200 0.46 -8.92 3.72
N ALA A 201 0.85 -9.84 2.82
CA ALA A 201 -0.09 -10.80 2.22
C ALA A 201 0.34 -12.25 2.41
N ALA A 202 -0.65 -13.12 2.63
CA ALA A 202 -0.47 -14.57 2.71
C ALA A 202 -0.35 -15.24 1.32
N ALA A 203 -0.70 -14.53 0.25
CA ALA A 203 -0.61 -15.03 -1.12
C ALA A 203 0.84 -15.37 -1.49
N ASN A 204 1.01 -16.44 -2.28
CA ASN A 204 2.32 -16.82 -2.81
C ASN A 204 2.86 -15.73 -3.73
N ASP A 205 4.17 -15.51 -3.67
CA ASP A 205 4.91 -14.64 -4.58
C ASP A 205 4.44 -13.18 -4.57
N TYR A 206 3.71 -12.73 -3.54
CA TYR A 206 3.05 -11.42 -3.53
C TYR A 206 4.01 -10.28 -3.88
N GLY A 207 5.15 -10.22 -3.20
CA GLY A 207 6.14 -9.18 -3.44
C GLY A 207 6.85 -9.32 -4.79
N TYR A 208 7.06 -10.55 -5.28
CA TYR A 208 7.59 -10.79 -6.62
C TYR A 208 6.62 -10.32 -7.70
N ILE A 209 5.32 -10.56 -7.53
CA ILE A 209 4.26 -10.07 -8.41
C ILE A 209 4.27 -8.54 -8.48
N LEU A 210 4.40 -7.86 -7.34
CA LEU A 210 4.51 -6.39 -7.33
C LEU A 210 5.70 -5.91 -8.16
N VAL A 211 6.86 -6.55 -8.01
CA VAL A 211 8.06 -6.18 -8.76
C VAL A 211 7.90 -6.45 -10.27
N GLU A 212 7.53 -7.67 -10.63
CA GLU A 212 7.53 -8.14 -12.02
C GLU A 212 6.36 -7.59 -12.84
N LYS A 213 5.17 -7.48 -12.25
CA LYS A 213 3.96 -7.09 -12.98
C LYS A 213 3.62 -5.61 -12.85
N PHE A 214 4.20 -4.89 -11.90
CA PHE A 214 3.88 -3.48 -11.67
C PHE A 214 5.11 -2.59 -11.73
N ILE A 215 6.11 -2.81 -10.86
CA ILE A 215 7.24 -1.88 -10.73
C ILE A 215 8.11 -1.86 -11.99
N ILE A 216 8.60 -3.03 -12.45
CA ILE A 216 9.47 -3.11 -13.64
C ILE A 216 8.75 -2.56 -14.89
N PRO A 217 7.50 -2.97 -15.21
CA PRO A 217 6.78 -2.41 -16.35
C PRO A 217 6.57 -0.90 -16.26
N MET A 218 6.32 -0.36 -15.05
CA MET A 218 6.11 1.07 -14.83
C MET A 218 7.39 1.90 -15.00
N MET A 219 8.56 1.34 -14.63
CA MET A 219 9.86 1.99 -14.88
C MET A 219 10.14 2.16 -16.38
N ASN A 220 9.69 1.17 -17.17
CA ASN A 220 9.85 1.11 -18.62
C ASN A 220 8.70 1.75 -19.42
N ALA A 221 7.70 2.32 -18.74
CA ALA A 221 6.52 2.93 -19.37
C ALA A 221 6.79 4.32 -19.96
#